data_AF-A0A956WAM2-F1
#
_entry.id   AF-A0A956WAM2-F1
#
_cell.length_a   1.000
_cell.length_b   1.000
_cell.length_c   1.000
_cell.angle_alpha   90.00
_cell.angle_beta   90.00
_cell.angle_gamma   90.00
#
_symmetry.space_group_name_H-M   'P 1'
#
loop_
_entity.id
_entity.type
_entity.pdbx_description
1 polymer ?
#
loop_
_entity_poly.entity_id
_entity_poly.type
_entity_poly.pdbx_seq_one_letter_code
_entity_poly.pdbx_strand_id
1 'polypeptide(L)'
;MLRLEDPAEAERWCAARRAEGASLGFVPTMGALHEGHVSLVSRSTAENARTCVSIFVNPLQFDEEGDFVHYPRDWDADCLCLAASGRHMVFTGTLPQFFPGRLDARGRL
;
A
#
# COMPACT_ATOMS: atom_id res chain seq x y z
N MET A 1 8.94 -9.90 -5.40
CA MET A 1 8.26 -8.72 -4.82
C MET A 1 8.47 -8.76 -3.32
N LEU A 2 8.91 -7.66 -2.71
CA LEU A 2 9.08 -7.58 -1.25
C LEU A 2 7.74 -7.16 -0.65
N ARG A 3 7.20 -7.93 0.30
CA ARG A 3 6.02 -7.57 1.09
C ARG A 3 6.47 -7.17 2.49
N LEU A 4 5.99 -6.04 3.00
CA LEU A 4 6.20 -5.60 4.38
C LEU A 4 4.84 -5.34 5.04
N GLU A 5 4.68 -5.78 6.28
CA GLU A 5 3.42 -5.67 7.03
C GLU A 5 3.55 -4.74 8.24
N ASP A 6 4.77 -4.57 8.77
CA ASP A 6 5.05 -3.67 9.88
C ASP A 6 5.39 -2.26 9.35
N PRO A 7 4.68 -1.20 9.77
CA PRO A 7 5.03 0.18 9.45
C PRO A 7 6.49 0.53 9.76
N ALA A 8 7.04 -0.01 10.86
CA ALA A 8 8.43 0.26 11.24
C ALA A 8 9.42 -0.39 10.26
N GLU A 9 9.09 -1.57 9.71
CA GLU A 9 9.89 -2.20 8.65
C GLU A 9 9.79 -1.42 7.34
N ALA A 10 8.59 -0.99 6.97
CA ALA A 10 8.37 -0.18 5.77
C ALA A 10 9.11 1.17 5.85
N GLU A 11 9.10 1.81 7.03
CA GLU A 11 9.85 3.03 7.30
C GLU A 11 11.36 2.80 7.17
N ARG A 12 11.89 1.74 7.81
CA ARG A 12 13.32 1.37 7.70
C ARG A 12 13.72 1.12 6.25
N TRP A 13 12.89 0.42 5.48
CA TRP A 13 13.14 0.18 4.06
C TRP A 13 13.20 1.51 3.28
N CYS A 14 12.22 2.41 3.49
CA CYS A 14 12.20 3.72 2.84
C CYS A 14 13.43 4.56 3.22
N ALA A 15 13.79 4.59 4.51
CA ALA A 15 14.94 5.31 5.01
C ALA A 15 16.25 4.81 4.39
N ALA A 16 16.44 3.49 4.29
CA ALA A 16 17.60 2.89 3.67
C ALA A 16 17.73 3.26 2.17
N ARG A 17 16.62 3.23 1.42
CA ARG A 17 16.63 3.65 0.01
C ARG A 17 16.97 5.14 -0.16
N ARG A 18 16.42 6.00 0.69
CA ARG A 18 16.76 7.43 0.69
C ARG A 18 18.23 7.67 1.04
N ALA A 19 18.79 6.93 2.00
CA ALA A 19 20.20 7.02 2.37
C ALA A 19 21.14 6.58 1.23
N GLU A 20 20.69 5.68 0.35
CA GLU A 20 21.38 5.29 -0.88
C GLU A 20 21.24 6.33 -2.02
N GLY A 21 20.53 7.44 -1.80
CA GLY A 21 20.26 8.47 -2.81
C GLY A 21 19.18 8.09 -3.83
N ALA A 22 18.40 7.03 -3.57
CA ALA A 22 17.32 6.59 -4.45
C ALA A 22 16.07 7.48 -4.30
N SER A 23 15.46 7.88 -5.42
CA SER A 23 14.11 8.44 -5.43
C SER A 23 13.07 7.34 -5.16
N LEU A 24 12.03 7.70 -4.39
CA LEU A 24 10.94 6.81 -4.01
C LEU A 24 9.62 7.34 -4.59
N GLY A 25 9.00 6.56 -5.47
CA GLY A 25 7.62 6.77 -5.89
C GLY A 25 6.67 6.03 -4.96
N PHE A 26 5.46 6.56 -4.77
CA PHE A 26 4.45 5.95 -3.91
C PHE A 26 3.10 5.88 -4.61
N VAL A 27 2.49 4.69 -4.60
CA VAL A 27 1.17 4.44 -5.17
C VAL A 27 0.27 3.88 -4.07
N PRO A 28 -0.61 4.70 -3.46
CA PRO A 28 -1.55 4.23 -2.48
C PRO A 28 -2.73 3.52 -3.14
N THR A 29 -3.06 2.33 -2.65
CA THR A 29 -4.22 1.55 -3.12
C THR A 29 -4.94 0.88 -1.94
N MET A 30 -6.17 0.42 -2.19
CA MET A 30 -6.93 -0.44 -1.26
C MET A 30 -6.91 -1.92 -1.68
N GLY A 31 -6.08 -2.32 -2.64
CA GLY A 31 -6.13 -3.65 -3.26
C GLY A 31 -7.17 -3.74 -4.38
N ALA A 32 -7.53 -4.96 -4.78
CA ALA A 32 -8.40 -5.22 -5.93
C ALA A 32 -7.89 -4.51 -7.20
N LEU A 33 -6.61 -4.73 -7.48
CA LEU A 33 -5.86 -4.03 -8.50
C LEU A 33 -6.36 -4.39 -9.90
N HIS A 34 -6.21 -3.44 -10.80
CA HIS A 34 -6.61 -3.55 -12.20
C HIS A 34 -5.69 -2.67 -13.05
N GLU A 35 -5.87 -2.66 -14.37
CA GLU A 35 -4.96 -1.98 -15.32
C GLU A 35 -4.72 -0.50 -14.98
N GLY A 36 -5.75 0.22 -14.53
CA GLY A 36 -5.61 1.58 -14.01
C GLY A 36 -4.54 1.70 -12.91
N HIS A 37 -4.57 0.85 -11.88
CA HIS A 37 -3.54 0.82 -10.84
C HIS A 37 -2.16 0.45 -11.40
N VAL A 38 -2.09 -0.55 -12.29
CA VAL A 38 -0.84 -0.99 -12.91
C VAL A 38 -0.19 0.15 -13.72
N SER A 39 -0.98 1.01 -14.36
CA SER A 39 -0.48 2.18 -15.09
C SER A 39 0.22 3.18 -14.15
N LEU A 40 -0.31 3.40 -12.95
CA LEU A 40 0.29 4.28 -11.94
C LEU A 40 1.60 3.69 -11.40
N VAL A 41 1.62 2.39 -11.12
CA VAL A 41 2.84 1.70 -10.67
C VAL A 41 3.90 1.73 -11.76
N SER A 42 3.53 1.49 -13.02
CA SER A 42 4.45 1.55 -14.17
C SER A 42 5.07 2.94 -14.32
N ARG A 43 4.25 3.99 -14.22
CA ARG A 43 4.72 5.38 -14.24
C ARG A 43 5.65 5.68 -13.07
N SER A 44 5.26 5.29 -11.85
CA SER A 44 6.09 5.45 -10.65
C SER A 44 7.46 4.79 -10.82
N THR A 45 7.50 3.56 -11.33
CA THR A 45 8.75 2.81 -11.57
C THR A 45 9.60 3.42 -12.69
N ALA A 46 8.99 4.10 -13.67
CA ALA A 46 9.72 4.82 -14.72
C ALA A 46 10.34 6.13 -14.22
N GLU A 47 9.67 6.82 -13.28
CA GLU A 47 10.08 8.13 -12.77
C GLU A 47 10.95 8.03 -11.50
N ASN A 48 11.00 6.87 -10.84
CA ASN A 48 11.68 6.70 -9.55
C ASN A 48 12.59 5.47 -9.53
N ALA A 49 13.65 5.54 -8.73
CA ALA A 49 14.58 4.43 -8.55
C ALA A 49 13.92 3.22 -7.83
N ARG A 50 12.96 3.48 -6.94
CA ARG A 50 12.11 2.44 -6.32
C ARG A 50 10.67 2.92 -6.21
N THR A 51 9.74 1.97 -6.22
CA THR A 51 8.32 2.23 -5.97
C THR A 51 7.88 1.55 -4.68
N CYS A 52 7.03 2.22 -3.91
CA CYS A 52 6.26 1.64 -2.82
C CYS A 52 4.79 1.60 -3.24
N VAL A 53 4.14 0.46 -3.09
CA VAL A 53 2.69 0.31 -3.32
C VAL A 53 2.07 -0.06 -1.98
N SER A 54 1.09 0.70 -1.49
CA SER A 54 0.31 0.22 -0.33
C SER A 54 -0.93 -0.51 -0.81
N ILE A 55 -1.24 -1.64 -0.18
CA ILE A 55 -2.52 -2.33 -0.29
C ILE A 55 -3.13 -2.34 1.11
N PHE A 56 -4.01 -1.38 1.36
CA PHE A 56 -4.64 -1.20 2.66
C PHE A 56 -6.09 -0.72 2.48
N VAL A 57 -7.05 -1.60 2.76
CA VAL A 57 -8.47 -1.23 2.81
C VAL A 57 -8.71 -0.44 4.09
N ASN A 58 -8.83 0.88 3.97
CA ASN A 58 -9.01 1.76 5.12
C ASN A 58 -10.48 1.78 5.57
N PRO A 59 -10.85 1.17 6.71
CA PRO A 59 -12.24 1.15 7.18
C PRO A 59 -12.81 2.55 7.44
N LEU A 60 -11.97 3.55 7.69
CA LEU A 60 -12.42 4.93 7.94
C LEU A 60 -12.94 5.64 6.69
N GLN A 61 -12.81 5.03 5.51
CA GLN A 61 -13.25 5.58 4.22
C GLN A 61 -14.59 5.01 3.76
N PHE A 62 -15.21 4.13 4.55
CA PHE A 62 -16.49 3.51 4.23
C PHE A 62 -17.60 4.12 5.09
N ASP A 63 -18.65 4.62 4.42
CA ASP A 63 -19.84 5.13 5.10
C ASP A 63 -20.77 3.99 5.57
N GLU A 64 -20.81 2.89 4.80
CA GLU A 64 -21.60 1.70 5.11
C GLU A 64 -20.68 0.54 5.52
N GLU A 65 -20.98 -0.09 6.65
CA GLU A 65 -20.21 -1.24 7.15
C GLU A 65 -20.24 -2.42 6.17
N GLY A 66 -21.35 -2.60 5.47
CA GLY A 66 -21.50 -3.63 4.44
C GLY A 66 -20.48 -3.50 3.31
N ASP A 67 -20.21 -2.26 2.85
CA ASP A 67 -19.24 -2.01 1.80
C ASP A 67 -17.82 -2.37 2.24
N PHE A 68 -17.45 -2.04 3.48
CA PHE A 68 -16.16 -2.45 4.03
C PHE A 68 -16.06 -3.98 4.13
N VAL A 69 -17.09 -4.66 4.63
CA VAL A 69 -17.11 -6.12 4.80
C VAL A 69 -17.00 -6.81 3.44
N HIS A 70 -17.72 -6.34 2.42
CA HIS A 70 -17.76 -6.94 1.10
C HIS A 70 -16.66 -6.45 0.14
N TYR A 71 -15.84 -5.49 0.55
CA TYR A 71 -14.76 -4.99 -0.29
C TYR A 71 -13.82 -6.14 -0.71
N PRO A 72 -13.53 -6.30 -2.02
CA PRO A 72 -12.70 -7.38 -2.52
C PRO A 72 -11.29 -7.33 -1.91
N ARG A 73 -10.83 -8.47 -1.41
CA ARG A 73 -9.49 -8.64 -0.82
C ARG A 73 -8.92 -9.95 -1.35
N ASP A 74 -8.08 -9.85 -2.37
CA ASP A 74 -7.40 -11.00 -2.97
C ASP A 74 -5.94 -10.64 -3.22
N TRP A 75 -5.10 -11.04 -2.26
CA TRP A 75 -3.67 -10.79 -2.31
C TRP A 75 -3.00 -11.43 -3.53
N ASP A 76 -3.44 -12.62 -3.93
CA ASP A 76 -2.83 -13.36 -5.03
C ASP A 76 -3.17 -12.69 -6.37
N ALA A 77 -4.43 -12.26 -6.54
CA ALA A 77 -4.83 -11.46 -7.71
C ALA A 77 -4.06 -10.14 -7.80
N ASP A 78 -3.93 -9.41 -6.69
CA ASP A 78 -3.18 -8.15 -6.64
C ASP A 78 -1.69 -8.38 -7.00
N CYS A 79 -1.10 -9.46 -6.49
CA CYS A 79 0.27 -9.85 -6.83
C CYS A 79 0.45 -10.14 -8.30
N LEU A 80 -0.51 -10.82 -8.93
CA LEU A 80 -0.47 -11.10 -10.37
C LEU A 80 -0.51 -9.81 -11.19
N CYS A 81 -1.33 -8.82 -10.79
CA CYS A 81 -1.35 -7.50 -11.44
C CYS A 81 0.00 -6.77 -11.31
N LEU A 82 0.67 -6.90 -10.15
CA LEU A 82 1.95 -6.23 -9.90
C LEU A 82 3.16 -6.99 -10.45
N ALA A 83 3.04 -8.27 -10.80
CA ALA A 83 4.17 -9.10 -11.21
C ALA A 83 4.99 -8.50 -12.37
N ALA A 84 4.32 -7.81 -13.30
CA ALA A 84 4.95 -7.18 -14.46
C ALA A 84 5.52 -5.76 -14.20
N SER A 85 5.15 -5.10 -13.10
CA SER A 85 5.45 -3.68 -12.88
C SER A 85 6.80 -3.41 -12.19
N GLY A 86 7.50 -4.46 -11.75
CA GLY A 86 8.92 -4.45 -11.32
C GLY A 86 9.26 -3.54 -10.13
N ARG A 87 10.47 -3.68 -9.55
CA ARG A 87 11.13 -2.75 -8.59
C ARG A 87 10.25 -2.10 -7.49
N HIS A 88 9.24 -2.81 -7.00
CA HIS A 88 8.36 -2.33 -5.94
C HIS A 88 8.48 -3.15 -4.65
N MET A 89 8.30 -2.45 -3.54
CA MET A 89 7.91 -3.02 -2.26
C MET A 89 6.40 -2.83 -2.11
N VAL A 90 5.70 -3.85 -1.63
CA VAL A 90 4.26 -3.78 -1.30
C VAL A 90 4.10 -3.75 0.20
N PHE A 91 3.36 -2.76 0.66
CA PHE A 91 3.08 -2.56 2.07
C PHE A 91 1.62 -2.90 2.39
N THR A 92 1.40 -3.84 3.31
CA THR A 92 0.08 -4.38 3.67
C THR A 92 -0.21 -4.26 5.17
N GLY A 93 0.12 -3.11 5.75
CA GLY A 93 -0.16 -2.84 7.17
C GLY A 93 -1.64 -2.77 7.50
N THR A 94 -1.96 -2.76 8.79
CA THR A 94 -3.32 -2.74 9.33
C THR A 94 -3.60 -1.48 10.12
N LEU A 95 -4.89 -1.12 10.27
CA LEU A 95 -5.31 0.08 10.99
C LEU A 95 -4.72 0.18 12.42
N PRO A 96 -4.72 -0.88 13.26
CA PRO A 96 -4.13 -0.79 14.60
C PRO A 96 -2.61 -0.53 14.60
N GLN A 97 -1.90 -0.94 13.55
CA GLN A 97 -0.47 -0.67 13.44
C GLN A 97 -0.18 0.80 13.07
N PHE A 98 -1.06 1.44 12.31
CA PHE A 98 -0.96 2.87 12.00
C PHE A 98 -1.43 3.75 13.14
N PHE A 99 -2.45 3.30 13.87
CA PHE A 99 -3.12 4.02 14.93
C PHE A 99 -3.11 3.15 16.19
N PRO A 100 -2.02 3.16 16.97
CA PRO A 100 -1.91 2.36 18.19
C PRO A 100 -2.85 2.84 19.32
N GLY A 101 -3.56 3.95 19.14
CA GLY A 101 -4.64 4.41 20.00
C GLY A 101 -6.01 3.85 19.60
N ARG A 102 -7.05 4.11 20.40
CA ARG A 102 -8.44 3.84 19.98
C ARG A 102 -8.92 5.01 19.14
N LEU A 103 -9.18 4.75 17.86
CA LEU A 103 -9.95 5.69 17.03
C LEU A 103 -11.38 5.78 17.60
N ASP A 104 -11.91 6.99 17.76
CA ASP A 104 -13.33 7.18 18.06
C ASP A 104 -14.19 6.77 16.84
N ALA A 105 -15.52 6.72 17.02
CA ALA A 105 -16.46 6.35 15.95
C ALA A 105 -16.43 7.30 14.73
N ARG A 106 -15.63 8.38 14.77
CA ARG A 106 -15.43 9.37 13.70
C ARG A 106 -13.99 9.35 13.16
N GLY A 107 -13.18 8.35 13.52
CA GLY A 107 -11.81 8.20 13.04
C GLY A 107 -10.81 9.20 13.63
N ARG A 108 -11.10 9.81 14.79
CA ARG A 108 -10.16 10.70 15.48
C ARG A 108 -9.37 9.94 16.54
N LEU A 109 -8.09 10.30 16.67
CA LEU A 109 -7.19 9.83 17.74
C LEU A 109 -7.49 10.49 19.08
#